data_AF-R0GX95-F1
#
_entry.id   AF-R0GX95-F1
#
_cell.length_a   1.000
_cell.length_b   1.000
_cell.length_c   1.000
_cell.angle_alpha   90.00
_cell.angle_beta   90.00
_cell.angle_gamma   90.00
#
_symmetry.space_group_name_H-M   'P 1'
#
loop_
_entity.id
_entity.type
_entity.pdbx_description
1 polymer ?
#
loop_
_entity_poly.entity_id
_entity_poly.type
_entity_poly.pdbx_seq_one_letter_code
_entity_poly.pdbx_strand_id
1 'polypeptide(L)'
;MMGICEMKSCCSWLLLISLLCALSNENQAISPDGEALLSFRNVVTRSDSFIHQWRPEDPDPCKWNGVTCDVKTKRVISLNLTYHKIMGPLPPEIGKLDHLRLLMLHNNALYGSIPTALKNCTALEEIYLQSNYFTGPIPAEIGDLPGLQKLDMSSNTLSGAIPASLGQLKKLVNFNVSNNFLVGQIPSDGVLPGFSKNSFIGNRNLCGKQIDVVCQDDRRNPSSNSPSGQNPKKNSGKLLISASATVGALLLVALMCFWGCFLYKKLGKVEIKSLAKDVGGGASIVMFHGDLPYASKDIIKKLEMLNEEHIIGCGGFGTVYKLAMDDGNVFALKRILKLNEGFDRFFERELEILGSIKHRYLVNLRGYCNSPTSKLLLYDYLPGGSLDEALHGMTNLLLTSLFHIMNDSLKKFYS
;
A
#
# COMPACT_ATOMS: atom_id res chain seq x y z
N MET A 1 82.08 -10.90 5.28
CA MET A 1 81.10 -11.59 4.39
C MET A 1 79.76 -11.84 5.12
N MET A 2 79.27 -10.89 5.94
CA MET A 2 78.03 -11.04 6.73
C MET A 2 76.95 -9.96 6.42
N GLY A 3 77.23 -8.98 5.56
CA GLY A 3 76.28 -7.88 5.25
C GLY A 3 75.39 -8.10 4.03
N ILE A 4 75.55 -9.20 3.28
CA ILE A 4 74.80 -9.44 2.03
C ILE A 4 73.59 -10.36 2.24
N CYS A 5 73.50 -11.06 3.38
CA CYS A 5 72.37 -11.96 3.67
C CYS A 5 71.13 -11.23 4.20
N GLU A 6 71.27 -10.14 4.95
CA GLU A 6 70.10 -9.42 5.52
C GLU A 6 69.33 -8.57 4.49
N MET A 7 70.02 -8.05 3.46
CA MET A 7 69.36 -7.27 2.39
C MET A 7 68.46 -8.12 1.49
N LYS A 8 68.73 -9.43 1.32
CA LYS A 8 67.88 -10.31 0.49
C LYS A 8 66.56 -10.65 1.18
N SER A 9 66.56 -10.82 2.50
CA SER A 9 65.35 -11.12 3.28
C SER A 9 64.39 -9.93 3.34
N CYS A 10 64.92 -8.72 3.53
CA CYS A 10 64.12 -7.50 3.57
C CYS A 10 63.49 -7.17 2.21
N CYS A 11 64.24 -7.37 1.11
CA CYS A 11 63.73 -7.18 -0.25
C CYS A 11 62.64 -8.20 -0.61
N SER A 12 62.79 -9.45 -0.15
CA SER A 12 61.76 -10.49 -0.34
C SER A 12 60.47 -10.19 0.44
N TRP A 13 60.56 -9.60 1.63
CA TRP A 13 59.38 -9.17 2.39
C TRP A 13 58.72 -7.93 1.80
N LEU A 14 59.49 -6.97 1.31
CA LEU A 14 58.96 -5.79 0.62
C LEU A 14 58.26 -6.17 -0.70
N LEU A 15 58.81 -7.14 -1.44
CA LEU A 15 58.17 -7.72 -2.62
C LEU A 15 56.93 -8.53 -2.25
N LEU A 16 56.93 -9.27 -1.13
CA LEU A 16 55.75 -9.99 -0.65
C LEU A 16 54.65 -9.02 -0.21
N ILE A 17 55.00 -7.93 0.47
CA ILE A 17 54.06 -6.88 0.88
C ILE A 17 53.54 -6.11 -0.34
N SER A 18 54.38 -5.78 -1.32
CA SER A 18 53.92 -5.12 -2.55
C SER A 18 53.06 -6.06 -3.41
N LEU A 19 53.36 -7.36 -3.43
CA LEU A 19 52.54 -8.38 -4.08
C LEU A 19 51.22 -8.60 -3.33
N LEU A 20 51.23 -8.59 -1.99
CA LEU A 20 50.02 -8.67 -1.16
C LEU A 20 49.16 -7.40 -1.28
N CYS A 21 49.75 -6.22 -1.44
CA CYS A 21 49.05 -4.96 -1.75
C CYS A 21 48.60 -4.88 -3.21
N ALA A 22 49.28 -5.55 -4.13
CA ALA A 22 48.84 -5.67 -5.54
C ALA A 22 47.76 -6.74 -5.72
N LEU A 23 47.71 -7.73 -4.82
CA LEU A 23 46.71 -8.79 -4.74
C LEU A 23 45.55 -8.47 -3.80
N SER A 24 45.64 -7.41 -2.99
CA SER A 24 44.47 -6.83 -2.37
C SER A 24 43.65 -6.21 -3.51
N ASN A 25 42.64 -6.95 -3.97
CA ASN A 25 41.50 -6.32 -4.62
C ASN A 25 41.16 -5.08 -3.79
N GLU A 26 41.17 -3.90 -4.40
CA GLU A 26 40.53 -2.75 -3.78
C GLU A 26 39.05 -3.13 -3.63
N ASN A 27 38.68 -3.68 -2.47
CA ASN A 27 37.31 -3.74 -2.03
C ASN A 27 36.92 -2.30 -1.73
N GLN A 28 36.63 -1.53 -2.78
CA GLN A 28 36.10 -0.19 -2.62
C GLN A 28 34.79 -0.32 -1.85
N ALA A 29 34.69 0.38 -0.73
CA ALA A 29 33.46 0.45 0.02
C ALA A 29 32.38 1.11 -0.86
N ILE A 30 31.14 0.64 -0.74
CA ILE A 30 30.03 1.23 -1.45
C ILE A 30 29.88 2.72 -1.10
N SER A 31 29.52 3.54 -2.08
CA SER A 31 29.33 4.97 -1.84
C SER A 31 28.15 5.24 -0.89
N PRO A 32 28.13 6.38 -0.17
CA PRO A 32 27.00 6.75 0.69
C PRO A 32 25.66 6.81 -0.06
N ASP A 33 25.69 7.20 -1.34
CA ASP A 33 24.50 7.20 -2.20
C ASP A 33 24.04 5.76 -2.48
N GLY A 34 25.00 4.85 -2.71
CA GLY A 34 24.72 3.42 -2.87
C GLY A 34 24.09 2.81 -1.61
N GLU A 35 24.58 3.16 -0.41
CA GLU A 35 23.96 2.71 0.85
C GLU A 35 22.51 3.19 1.01
N ALA A 36 22.24 4.45 0.65
CA ALA A 36 20.89 5.00 0.68
C ALA A 36 19.96 4.26 -0.28
N LEU A 37 20.44 3.98 -1.49
CA LEU A 37 19.70 3.21 -2.49
C LEU A 37 19.51 1.74 -2.11
N LEU A 38 20.48 1.11 -1.43
CA LEU A 38 20.30 -0.23 -0.87
C LEU A 38 19.27 -0.25 0.26
N SER A 39 19.20 0.81 1.07
CA SER A 39 18.16 0.94 2.09
C SER A 39 16.77 0.97 1.46
N PHE A 40 16.61 1.66 0.33
CA PHE A 40 15.41 1.58 -0.52
C PHE A 40 15.15 0.17 -1.02
N ARG A 41 16.13 -0.49 -1.64
CA ARG A 41 16.00 -1.88 -2.11
C ARG A 41 15.55 -2.83 -1.00
N ASN A 42 16.08 -2.70 0.21
CA ASN A 42 15.83 -3.62 1.31
C ASN A 42 14.39 -3.55 1.84
N VAL A 43 13.70 -2.43 1.65
CA VAL A 43 12.28 -2.28 2.03
C VAL A 43 11.31 -2.64 0.91
N VAL A 44 11.80 -2.89 -0.32
CA VAL A 44 10.98 -3.33 -1.44
C VAL A 44 10.60 -4.80 -1.26
N THR A 45 9.30 -5.04 -1.11
CA THR A 45 8.70 -6.37 -0.90
C THR A 45 8.35 -7.08 -2.22
N ARG A 46 8.04 -6.31 -3.27
CA ARG A 46 7.75 -6.82 -4.61
C ARG A 46 8.17 -5.79 -5.65
N SER A 47 8.73 -6.22 -6.76
CA SER A 47 8.88 -5.38 -7.95
C SER A 47 8.98 -6.25 -9.20
N ASP A 48 8.57 -5.70 -10.34
CA ASP A 48 8.92 -6.24 -11.67
C ASP A 48 10.23 -5.60 -12.18
N SER A 49 10.98 -4.94 -11.30
CA SER A 49 12.14 -4.10 -11.63
C SER A 49 13.47 -4.85 -11.61
N PHE A 50 14.47 -4.21 -12.20
CA PHE A 50 15.89 -4.52 -12.08
C PHE A 50 16.49 -4.18 -10.70
N ILE A 51 15.72 -3.68 -9.72
CA ILE A 51 16.22 -3.32 -8.39
C ILE A 51 16.96 -4.48 -7.71
N HIS A 52 16.60 -5.73 -8.01
CA HIS A 52 17.33 -6.90 -7.52
C HIS A 52 18.80 -6.96 -7.99
N GLN A 53 19.14 -6.29 -9.10
CA GLN A 53 20.49 -6.19 -9.66
C GLN A 53 21.36 -5.14 -8.96
N TRP A 54 20.79 -4.28 -8.12
CA TRP A 54 21.57 -3.40 -7.25
C TRP A 54 22.26 -4.27 -6.21
N ARG A 55 23.57 -4.45 -6.39
CA ARG A 55 24.38 -5.39 -5.61
C ARG A 55 25.18 -4.63 -4.57
N PRO A 56 25.21 -5.10 -3.30
CA PRO A 56 26.03 -4.48 -2.29
C PRO A 56 27.53 -4.61 -2.57
N GLU A 57 27.93 -5.54 -3.44
CA GLU A 57 29.31 -5.70 -3.88
C GLU A 57 29.73 -4.70 -4.98
N ASP A 58 28.78 -3.97 -5.58
CA ASP A 58 29.09 -2.94 -6.57
C ASP A 58 29.36 -1.59 -5.87
N PRO A 59 30.60 -1.08 -5.90
CA PRO A 59 30.93 0.15 -5.21
C PRO A 59 30.32 1.40 -5.85
N ASP A 60 29.95 1.33 -7.13
CA ASP A 60 29.49 2.47 -7.93
C ASP A 60 28.00 2.34 -8.32
N PRO A 61 27.08 3.03 -7.61
CA PRO A 61 25.66 2.97 -7.93
C PRO A 61 25.31 3.63 -9.27
N CYS A 62 26.24 4.34 -9.93
CA CYS A 62 25.97 5.04 -11.17
C CYS A 62 25.73 4.10 -12.37
N LYS A 63 26.07 2.81 -12.23
CA LYS A 63 25.77 1.76 -13.21
C LYS A 63 24.45 1.07 -12.96
N TRP A 64 23.79 1.38 -11.84
CA TRP A 64 22.53 0.75 -11.50
C TRP A 64 21.42 1.27 -12.38
N ASN A 65 20.62 0.35 -12.89
CA ASN A 65 19.46 0.71 -13.69
C ASN A 65 18.54 1.66 -12.89
N GLY A 66 18.05 2.70 -13.55
CA GLY A 66 17.24 3.75 -12.94
C GLY A 66 18.02 4.81 -12.16
N VAL A 67 19.34 4.65 -11.98
CA VAL A 67 20.20 5.62 -11.29
C VAL A 67 20.98 6.42 -12.33
N THR A 68 21.09 7.73 -12.13
CA THR A 68 21.95 8.60 -12.93
C THR A 68 22.74 9.51 -12.02
N CYS A 69 24.04 9.59 -12.28
CA CYS A 69 24.98 10.39 -11.49
C CYS A 69 25.52 11.57 -12.27
N ASP A 70 25.97 12.58 -11.53
CA ASP A 70 26.82 13.62 -12.08
C ASP A 70 28.15 13.04 -12.57
N VAL A 71 28.59 13.46 -13.76
CA VAL A 71 29.77 12.91 -14.43
C VAL A 71 31.05 13.21 -13.64
N LYS A 72 31.10 14.35 -12.94
CA LYS A 72 32.29 14.83 -12.22
C LYS A 72 32.32 14.37 -10.78
N THR A 73 31.21 14.57 -10.04
CA THR A 73 31.17 14.29 -8.61
C THR A 73 30.83 12.84 -8.29
N LYS A 74 30.32 12.08 -9.27
CA LYS A 74 29.80 10.72 -9.11
C LYS A 74 28.67 10.60 -8.08
N ARG A 75 28.05 11.72 -7.70
CA ARG A 75 26.87 11.74 -6.82
C ARG A 75 25.61 11.47 -7.62
N VAL A 76 24.65 10.79 -7.01
CA VAL A 76 23.35 10.48 -7.62
C VAL A 76 22.53 11.77 -7.77
N ILE A 77 22.16 12.10 -9.00
CA ILE A 77 21.38 13.30 -9.34
C ILE A 77 19.96 12.96 -9.81
N SER A 78 19.71 11.72 -10.23
CA SER A 78 18.39 11.31 -10.68
C SER A 78 18.13 9.84 -10.32
N LEU A 79 16.94 9.59 -9.78
CA LEU A 79 16.41 8.26 -9.53
C LEU A 79 15.09 8.09 -10.28
N ASN A 80 15.08 7.21 -11.28
CA ASN A 80 13.90 6.88 -12.08
C ASN A 80 13.55 5.41 -11.97
N LEU A 81 12.45 5.15 -11.25
CA LEU A 81 11.90 3.82 -11.02
C LEU A 81 10.44 3.71 -11.45
N THR A 82 10.01 4.53 -12.40
CA THR A 82 8.62 4.62 -12.88
C THR A 82 8.13 3.31 -13.53
N TYR A 83 6.87 2.91 -13.30
CA TYR A 83 6.22 1.75 -13.95
C TYR A 83 6.83 0.37 -13.66
N HIS A 84 7.33 0.13 -12.45
CA HIS A 84 7.97 -1.14 -12.10
C HIS A 84 7.22 -1.96 -11.04
N LYS A 85 5.97 -1.60 -10.74
CA LYS A 85 5.12 -2.26 -9.71
C LYS A 85 5.83 -2.43 -8.36
N ILE A 86 6.67 -1.46 -8.01
CA ILE A 86 7.47 -1.49 -6.79
C ILE A 86 6.52 -1.34 -5.60
N MET A 87 6.54 -2.31 -4.69
CA MET A 87 5.73 -2.36 -3.50
C MET A 87 6.63 -2.30 -2.26
N GLY A 88 6.43 -1.28 -1.43
CA GLY A 88 7.22 -1.02 -0.24
C GLY A 88 7.07 0.44 0.21
N PRO A 89 7.55 0.79 1.40
CA PRO A 89 7.62 2.19 1.82
C PRO A 89 8.78 2.94 1.15
N LEU A 90 8.70 4.26 1.13
CA LEU A 90 9.84 5.13 0.82
C LEU A 90 10.62 5.38 2.14
N PRO A 91 11.82 4.82 2.31
CA PRO A 91 12.55 4.93 3.57
C PRO A 91 13.19 6.31 3.72
N PRO A 92 13.40 6.78 4.97
CA PRO A 92 13.97 8.11 5.24
C PRO A 92 15.41 8.28 4.74
N GLU A 93 16.15 7.19 4.53
CA GLU A 93 17.51 7.19 3.98
C GLU A 93 17.58 7.80 2.58
N ILE A 94 16.46 7.91 1.85
CA ILE A 94 16.41 8.66 0.59
C ILE A 94 16.91 10.11 0.78
N GLY A 95 16.71 10.68 1.97
CA GLY A 95 17.20 12.02 2.34
C GLY A 95 18.73 12.14 2.41
N LYS A 96 19.49 11.04 2.31
CA LYS A 96 20.95 11.04 2.22
C LYS A 96 21.44 11.37 0.80
N LEU A 97 20.58 11.29 -0.21
CA LEU A 97 20.89 11.68 -1.59
C LEU A 97 20.82 13.21 -1.74
N ASP A 98 21.73 13.91 -1.08
CA ASP A 98 21.77 15.39 -0.98
C ASP A 98 21.95 16.12 -2.32
N HIS A 99 22.46 15.44 -3.34
CA HIS A 99 22.61 15.96 -4.71
C HIS A 99 21.45 15.57 -5.64
N LEU A 100 20.43 14.85 -5.14
CA LEU A 100 19.32 14.39 -5.96
C LEU A 100 18.50 15.57 -6.48
N ARG A 101 18.34 15.65 -7.81
CA ARG A 101 17.58 16.68 -8.53
C ARG A 101 16.22 16.17 -9.02
N LEU A 102 16.17 14.90 -9.44
CA LEU A 102 14.98 14.29 -10.03
C LEU A 102 14.63 12.99 -9.31
N LEU A 103 13.42 12.93 -8.73
CA LEU A 103 12.86 11.74 -8.09
C LEU A 103 11.59 11.30 -8.82
N MET A 104 11.67 10.22 -9.59
CA MET A 104 10.55 9.65 -10.35
C MET A 104 10.19 8.27 -9.83
N LEU A 105 9.15 8.21 -9.00
CA LEU A 105 8.64 6.97 -8.38
C LEU A 105 7.17 6.67 -8.75
N HIS A 106 6.58 7.45 -9.64
CA HIS A 106 5.19 7.36 -10.04
C HIS A 106 4.81 6.04 -10.75
N ASN A 107 3.52 5.70 -10.73
CA ASN A 107 2.96 4.46 -11.29
C ASN A 107 3.61 3.19 -10.72
N ASN A 108 3.65 3.11 -9.39
CA ASN A 108 4.12 1.94 -8.65
C ASN A 108 3.06 1.56 -7.59
N ALA A 109 3.45 0.70 -6.64
CA ALA A 109 2.63 0.30 -5.50
C ALA A 109 3.28 0.74 -4.17
N LEU A 110 3.97 1.89 -4.15
CA LEU A 110 4.61 2.41 -2.95
C LEU A 110 3.56 2.86 -1.94
N TYR A 111 3.79 2.61 -0.66
CA TYR A 111 2.84 2.89 0.41
C TYR A 111 3.51 3.51 1.64
N GLY A 112 2.73 3.79 2.69
CA GLY A 112 3.23 4.46 3.90
C GLY A 112 3.31 5.98 3.73
N SER A 113 3.94 6.66 4.68
CA SER A 113 4.08 8.13 4.66
C SER A 113 5.24 8.57 3.79
N ILE A 114 5.11 9.76 3.17
CA ILE A 114 6.24 10.44 2.53
C ILE A 114 7.21 10.89 3.65
N PRO A 115 8.51 10.51 3.61
CA PRO A 115 9.43 10.83 4.69
C PRO A 115 9.80 12.32 4.69
N THR A 116 9.77 12.95 5.88
CA THR A 116 10.22 14.34 6.09
C THR A 116 11.69 14.56 5.73
N ALA A 117 12.49 13.48 5.73
CA ALA A 117 13.89 13.47 5.33
C ALA A 117 14.13 13.92 3.88
N LEU A 118 13.11 13.91 3.00
CA LEU A 118 13.23 14.46 1.64
C LEU A 118 13.67 15.93 1.61
N LYS A 119 13.41 16.69 2.69
CA LYS A 119 13.89 18.07 2.83
C LYS A 119 15.43 18.19 2.75
N ASN A 120 16.15 17.12 3.09
CA ASN A 120 17.61 17.10 3.09
C ASN A 120 18.18 16.99 1.66
N CYS A 121 17.37 16.57 0.68
CA CYS A 121 17.72 16.59 -0.73
C CYS A 121 17.55 18.01 -1.31
N THR A 122 18.37 18.95 -0.83
CA THR A 122 18.21 20.39 -1.10
C THR A 122 18.36 20.77 -2.59
N ALA A 123 18.94 19.89 -3.39
CA ALA A 123 19.06 20.02 -4.84
C ALA A 123 17.80 19.59 -5.63
N LEU A 124 16.74 19.09 -4.98
CA LEU A 124 15.54 18.60 -5.66
C LEU A 124 14.86 19.69 -6.49
N GLU A 125 14.61 19.37 -7.75
CA GLU A 125 13.92 20.18 -8.74
C GLU A 125 12.59 19.55 -9.14
N GLU A 126 12.51 18.22 -9.20
CA GLU A 126 11.32 17.51 -9.66
C GLU A 126 11.03 16.27 -8.82
N ILE A 127 9.79 16.17 -8.32
CA ILE A 127 9.27 15.05 -7.52
C ILE A 127 7.98 14.53 -8.17
N TYR A 128 7.99 13.28 -8.61
CA TYR A 128 6.84 12.58 -9.18
C TYR A 128 6.52 11.31 -8.38
N LEU A 129 5.46 11.39 -7.58
CA LEU A 129 4.97 10.32 -6.71
C LEU A 129 3.56 9.84 -7.08
N GLN A 130 2.98 10.37 -8.16
CA GLN A 130 1.60 10.10 -8.53
C GLN A 130 1.32 8.63 -8.85
N SER A 131 0.06 8.21 -8.70
CA SER A 131 -0.37 6.83 -8.94
C SER A 131 0.40 5.83 -8.09
N ASN A 132 0.34 6.01 -6.77
CA ASN A 132 0.87 5.12 -5.74
C ASN A 132 -0.19 4.99 -4.61
N TYR A 133 0.20 4.41 -3.48
CA TYR A 133 -0.63 4.24 -2.28
C TYR A 133 -0.05 4.99 -1.07
N PHE A 134 0.62 6.14 -1.27
CA PHE A 134 1.12 6.94 -0.15
C PHE A 134 -0.03 7.42 0.73
N THR A 135 0.19 7.39 2.05
CA THR A 135 -0.79 7.69 3.11
C THR A 135 -0.25 8.79 4.02
N GLY A 136 -1.07 9.26 4.97
CA GLY A 136 -0.67 10.29 5.94
C GLY A 136 -0.64 11.70 5.34
N PRO A 137 -0.12 12.70 6.08
CA PRO A 137 -0.06 14.08 5.63
C PRO A 137 1.02 14.30 4.56
N ILE A 138 0.84 15.35 3.75
CA ILE A 138 1.95 15.90 2.97
C ILE A 138 2.94 16.57 3.95
N PRO A 139 4.22 16.17 3.97
CA PRO A 139 5.22 16.80 4.83
C PRO A 139 5.36 18.29 4.52
N ALA A 140 5.24 19.14 5.55
CA ALA A 140 5.39 20.59 5.37
C ALA A 140 6.81 20.98 4.93
N GLU A 141 7.79 20.15 5.28
CA GLU A 141 9.21 20.35 4.97
C GLU A 141 9.54 20.23 3.49
N ILE A 142 8.64 19.68 2.65
CA ILE A 142 8.76 19.77 1.18
C ILE A 142 8.74 21.23 0.73
N GLY A 143 8.04 22.10 1.47
CA GLY A 143 8.01 23.54 1.22
C GLY A 143 9.36 24.24 1.46
N ASP A 144 10.33 23.57 2.08
CA ASP A 144 11.67 24.12 2.36
C ASP A 144 12.66 23.85 1.20
N LEU A 145 12.25 23.15 0.14
CA LEU A 145 13.11 22.83 -1.00
C LEU A 145 13.27 24.03 -1.95
N PRO A 146 14.42 24.73 -1.97
CA PRO A 146 14.56 26.01 -2.65
C PRO A 146 14.57 25.90 -4.19
N GLY A 147 14.85 24.70 -4.70
CA GLY A 147 14.97 24.38 -6.12
C GLY A 147 13.72 23.79 -6.75
N LEU A 148 12.68 23.48 -5.97
CA LEU A 148 11.58 22.64 -6.45
C LEU A 148 10.72 23.36 -7.51
N GLN A 149 10.61 22.73 -8.67
CA GLN A 149 9.92 23.23 -9.86
C GLN A 149 8.69 22.41 -10.21
N LYS A 150 8.73 21.09 -9.99
CA LYS A 150 7.62 20.19 -10.31
C LYS A 150 7.33 19.25 -9.17
N LEU A 151 6.08 19.20 -8.74
CA LEU A 151 5.61 18.35 -7.66
C LEU A 151 4.27 17.73 -8.05
N ASP A 152 4.28 16.43 -8.32
CA ASP A 152 3.06 15.65 -8.56
C ASP A 152 2.93 14.54 -7.52
N MET A 153 1.91 14.64 -6.69
CA MET A 153 1.53 13.67 -5.66
C MET A 153 0.09 13.21 -5.85
N SER A 154 -0.47 13.42 -7.05
CA SER A 154 -1.86 13.07 -7.35
C SER A 154 -2.11 11.57 -7.33
N SER A 155 -3.38 11.17 -7.22
CA SER A 155 -3.79 9.74 -7.28
C SER A 155 -3.04 8.88 -6.27
N ASN A 156 -3.14 9.29 -5.00
CA ASN A 156 -2.60 8.59 -3.83
C ASN A 156 -3.70 8.54 -2.75
N THR A 157 -3.33 8.16 -1.53
CA THR A 157 -4.21 8.13 -0.35
C THR A 157 -3.79 9.14 0.73
N LEU A 158 -3.18 10.25 0.31
CA LEU A 158 -2.71 11.32 1.21
C LEU A 158 -3.90 11.99 1.91
N SER A 159 -3.69 12.44 3.13
CA SER A 159 -4.72 12.96 4.04
C SER A 159 -4.25 14.24 4.72
N GLY A 160 -5.12 14.88 5.53
CA GLY A 160 -4.78 16.14 6.19
C GLY A 160 -4.85 17.35 5.24
N ALA A 161 -4.34 18.49 5.72
CA ALA A 161 -4.36 19.75 4.97
C ALA A 161 -3.20 19.87 3.97
N ILE A 162 -3.38 20.67 2.93
CA ILE A 162 -2.28 21.11 2.06
C ILE A 162 -1.42 22.10 2.88
N PRO A 163 -0.12 21.82 3.14
CA PRO A 163 0.72 22.71 3.91
C PRO A 163 0.90 24.07 3.22
N ALA A 164 0.73 25.17 3.97
CA ALA A 164 0.95 26.53 3.45
C ALA A 164 2.41 26.76 2.99
N SER A 165 3.37 26.01 3.54
CA SER A 165 4.77 26.04 3.12
C SER A 165 4.95 25.70 1.63
N LEU A 166 4.07 24.90 1.02
CA LEU A 166 4.12 24.64 -0.42
C LEU A 166 3.83 25.89 -1.25
N GLY A 167 3.08 26.86 -0.71
CA GLY A 167 2.87 28.18 -1.33
C GLY A 167 4.14 29.04 -1.38
N GLN A 168 5.14 28.73 -0.55
CA GLN A 168 6.40 29.48 -0.49
C GLN A 168 7.43 29.04 -1.54
N LEU A 169 7.14 27.96 -2.30
CA LEU A 169 8.01 27.43 -3.35
C LEU A 169 7.97 28.32 -4.61
N LYS A 170 8.78 29.38 -4.61
CA LYS A 170 8.79 30.42 -5.66
C LYS A 170 9.12 29.93 -7.08
N LYS A 171 9.77 28.76 -7.21
CA LYS A 171 10.14 28.16 -8.50
C LYS A 171 9.14 27.13 -9.01
N LEU A 172 8.10 26.82 -8.23
CA LEU A 172 7.14 25.77 -8.55
C LEU A 172 6.29 26.21 -9.76
N VAL A 173 6.41 25.46 -10.86
CA VAL A 173 5.70 25.68 -12.12
C VAL A 173 4.72 24.57 -12.45
N ASN A 174 4.88 23.38 -11.86
CA ASN A 174 3.93 22.28 -11.96
C ASN A 174 3.60 21.76 -10.56
N PHE A 175 2.33 21.74 -10.22
CA PHE A 175 1.82 21.25 -8.96
C PHE A 175 0.54 20.46 -9.17
N ASN A 176 0.46 19.26 -8.60
CA ASN A 176 -0.73 18.44 -8.66
C ASN A 176 -0.85 17.55 -7.40
N VAL A 177 -1.97 17.69 -6.70
CA VAL A 177 -2.36 16.91 -5.51
C VAL A 177 -3.77 16.34 -5.66
N SER A 178 -4.30 16.29 -6.88
CA SER A 178 -5.63 15.79 -7.17
C SER A 178 -5.80 14.31 -6.80
N ASN A 179 -7.04 13.86 -6.63
CA ASN A 179 -7.38 12.46 -6.35
C ASN A 179 -6.65 11.91 -5.10
N ASN A 180 -6.81 12.58 -3.97
CA ASN A 180 -6.35 12.14 -2.65
C ASN A 180 -7.51 12.30 -1.63
N PHE A 181 -7.22 12.16 -0.34
CA PHE A 181 -8.14 12.41 0.79
C PHE A 181 -7.79 13.70 1.56
N LEU A 182 -7.26 14.72 0.87
CA LEU A 182 -6.91 16.00 1.50
C LEU A 182 -8.17 16.76 1.94
N VAL A 183 -8.03 17.51 3.03
CA VAL A 183 -9.12 18.21 3.72
C VAL A 183 -8.76 19.65 4.06
N GLY A 184 -9.76 20.49 4.28
CA GLY A 184 -9.57 21.86 4.74
C GLY A 184 -9.37 22.88 3.62
N GLN A 185 -9.00 24.10 4.01
CA GLN A 185 -8.84 25.20 3.08
C GLN A 185 -7.54 25.07 2.28
N ILE A 186 -7.63 25.23 0.96
CA ILE A 186 -6.45 25.36 0.09
C ILE A 186 -5.78 26.70 0.42
N PRO A 187 -4.50 26.73 0.83
CA PRO A 187 -3.80 27.97 1.15
C PRO A 187 -3.89 28.97 -0.02
N SER A 188 -4.34 30.18 0.29
CA SER A 188 -4.59 31.24 -0.68
C SER A 188 -3.43 32.20 -0.86
N ASP A 189 -2.31 31.93 -0.21
CA ASP A 189 -1.06 32.69 -0.26
C ASP A 189 -0.04 32.03 -1.21
N GLY A 190 0.97 32.82 -1.60
CA GLY A 190 2.08 32.33 -2.41
C GLY A 190 1.68 31.89 -3.82
N VAL A 191 2.30 30.81 -4.31
CA VAL A 191 2.12 30.34 -5.70
C VAL A 191 0.88 29.45 -5.90
N LEU A 192 0.29 28.89 -4.83
CA LEU A 192 -0.78 27.91 -4.92
C LEU A 192 -2.05 28.39 -5.65
N PRO A 193 -2.51 29.65 -5.49
CA PRO A 193 -3.63 30.18 -6.26
C PRO A 193 -3.41 30.23 -7.77
N GLY A 194 -2.16 30.19 -8.23
CA GLY A 194 -1.82 30.25 -9.66
C GLY A 194 -2.00 28.93 -10.41
N PHE A 195 -2.20 27.82 -9.71
CA PHE A 195 -2.38 26.51 -10.35
C PHE A 195 -3.83 26.25 -10.76
N SER A 196 -3.98 25.42 -11.79
CA SER A 196 -5.29 25.03 -12.32
C SER A 196 -6.16 24.33 -11.27
N LYS A 197 -7.48 24.51 -11.36
CA LYS A 197 -8.48 23.76 -10.58
C LYS A 197 -8.22 22.26 -10.59
N ASN A 198 -7.78 21.72 -11.73
CA ASN A 198 -7.48 20.29 -11.92
C ASN A 198 -6.36 19.77 -11.00
N SER A 199 -5.49 20.64 -10.49
CA SER A 199 -4.44 20.27 -9.53
C SER A 199 -4.99 19.87 -8.16
N PHE A 200 -6.26 20.17 -7.87
CA PHE A 200 -6.86 20.01 -6.54
C PHE A 200 -8.10 19.10 -6.52
N ILE A 201 -8.74 18.83 -7.67
CA ILE A 201 -9.97 18.03 -7.77
C ILE A 201 -9.80 16.60 -7.23
N GLY A 202 -10.90 15.93 -6.91
CA GLY A 202 -10.87 14.55 -6.39
C GLY A 202 -10.60 14.44 -4.89
N ASN A 203 -10.30 15.55 -4.22
CA ASN A 203 -10.24 15.65 -2.76
C ASN A 203 -11.59 16.16 -2.21
N ARG A 204 -12.41 15.27 -1.61
CA ARG A 204 -13.82 15.58 -1.28
C ARG A 204 -14.03 16.70 -0.26
N ASN A 205 -13.06 16.90 0.64
CA ASN A 205 -13.19 17.83 1.77
C ASN A 205 -12.26 19.05 1.64
N LEU A 206 -11.67 19.29 0.46
CA LEU A 206 -11.00 20.56 0.19
C LEU A 206 -12.02 21.66 -0.08
N CYS A 207 -11.68 22.88 0.34
CA CYS A 207 -12.44 24.09 0.05
C CYS A 207 -11.48 25.25 -0.27
N GLY A 208 -11.95 26.28 -0.95
CA GLY A 208 -11.15 27.44 -1.33
C GLY A 208 -11.54 28.00 -2.69
N LYS A 209 -11.05 29.21 -2.98
CA LYS A 209 -11.29 29.95 -4.23
C LYS A 209 -10.75 29.21 -5.46
N GLN A 210 -9.71 28.41 -5.28
CA GLN A 210 -9.00 27.65 -6.32
C GLN A 210 -9.90 26.59 -6.97
N ILE A 211 -10.93 26.11 -6.26
CA ILE A 211 -11.87 25.08 -6.73
C ILE A 211 -13.33 25.52 -6.70
N ASP A 212 -13.60 26.80 -6.39
CA ASP A 212 -14.94 27.38 -6.23
C ASP A 212 -15.80 26.70 -5.15
N VAL A 213 -15.18 26.26 -4.06
CA VAL A 213 -15.88 25.60 -2.94
C VAL A 213 -15.77 26.46 -1.68
N VAL A 214 -16.92 26.80 -1.06
CA VAL A 214 -16.98 27.60 0.16
C VAL A 214 -16.57 26.75 1.38
N CYS A 215 -15.71 27.30 2.24
CA CYS A 215 -15.27 26.62 3.46
C CYS A 215 -16.34 26.72 4.57
N GLN A 216 -16.47 25.68 5.40
CA GLN A 216 -17.55 25.59 6.40
C GLN A 216 -17.42 26.62 7.54
N ASP A 217 -16.24 27.18 7.79
CA ASP A 217 -16.04 28.21 8.82
C ASP A 217 -16.73 29.55 8.50
N ASP A 218 -17.11 29.80 7.24
CA ASP A 218 -17.90 30.97 6.84
C ASP A 218 -19.39 30.85 7.26
N ARG A 219 -19.85 29.68 7.72
CA ARG A 219 -21.24 29.47 8.16
C ARG A 219 -21.49 29.86 9.63
N ARG A 220 -20.46 30.29 10.37
CA ARG A 220 -20.59 30.57 11.82
C ARG A 220 -20.74 32.06 12.18
N ASN A 221 -20.87 32.96 11.20
CA ASN A 221 -21.20 34.37 11.43
C ASN A 221 -22.50 34.79 10.72
N PRO A 222 -23.66 34.80 11.40
CA PRO A 222 -24.83 35.53 10.94
C PRO A 222 -24.80 36.96 11.50
N SER A 223 -24.27 37.90 10.74
CA SER A 223 -24.49 39.34 10.94
C SER A 223 -24.35 40.03 9.59
N SER A 224 -25.47 40.24 8.89
CA SER A 224 -26.27 41.47 8.91
C SER A 224 -25.99 42.31 7.66
N ASN A 225 -26.87 42.22 6.67
CA ASN A 225 -27.72 43.34 6.22
C ASN A 225 -28.26 43.09 4.81
N SER A 226 -29.58 42.97 4.71
CA SER A 226 -30.33 43.51 3.58
C SER A 226 -30.59 45.00 3.83
N PRO A 227 -30.87 45.80 2.78
CA PRO A 227 -32.28 46.05 2.50
C PRO A 227 -32.65 46.03 1.01
N SER A 228 -33.90 45.58 0.78
CA SER A 228 -34.95 46.09 -0.12
C SER A 228 -34.52 47.01 -1.29
N GLY A 229 -34.95 46.83 -2.54
CA GLY A 229 -36.02 46.03 -3.12
C GLY A 229 -36.44 46.64 -4.47
N GLN A 230 -37.04 45.86 -5.38
CA GLN A 230 -38.01 46.31 -6.40
C GLN A 230 -38.60 45.08 -7.13
N ASN A 231 -39.90 44.88 -6.96
CA ASN A 231 -40.79 44.08 -7.81
C ASN A 231 -41.27 44.96 -9.01
N PRO A 232 -42.05 44.51 -10.02
CA PRO A 232 -42.49 43.16 -10.45
C PRO A 232 -42.45 42.93 -12.00
N LYS A 233 -42.59 41.68 -12.49
CA LYS A 233 -43.64 41.24 -13.45
C LYS A 233 -43.43 39.81 -13.96
N LYS A 234 -44.53 39.06 -13.91
CA LYS A 234 -44.74 37.70 -14.45
C LYS A 234 -44.43 37.63 -15.95
N ASN A 235 -43.86 36.50 -16.39
CA ASN A 235 -44.36 35.77 -17.56
C ASN A 235 -44.07 34.26 -17.47
N SER A 236 -45.18 33.53 -17.49
CA SER A 236 -45.47 32.16 -17.94
C SER A 236 -44.34 31.23 -18.40
N GLY A 237 -44.29 30.04 -17.78
CA GLY A 237 -43.66 28.83 -18.32
C GLY A 237 -43.75 27.65 -17.35
N LYS A 238 -44.88 26.94 -17.33
CA LYS A 238 -45.12 25.75 -16.50
C LYS A 238 -44.13 24.62 -16.85
N LEU A 239 -43.44 24.15 -15.81
CA LEU A 239 -43.20 22.75 -15.40
C LEU A 239 -43.22 21.65 -16.48
N LEU A 240 -42.08 20.98 -16.71
CA LEU A 240 -41.88 19.52 -16.65
C LEU A 240 -40.47 19.15 -17.16
N ILE A 241 -39.70 18.43 -16.32
CA ILE A 241 -38.57 17.48 -16.54
C ILE A 241 -37.74 17.47 -15.24
N SER A 242 -37.53 16.37 -14.53
CA SER A 242 -38.13 15.04 -14.67
C SER A 242 -37.86 14.21 -13.41
N ALA A 243 -38.84 13.40 -13.04
CA ALA A 243 -38.65 12.20 -12.22
C ALA A 243 -37.75 11.14 -12.90
N SER A 244 -37.15 11.44 -14.07
CA SER A 244 -36.33 10.49 -14.83
C SER A 244 -34.88 10.42 -14.34
N ALA A 245 -34.34 11.50 -13.76
CA ALA A 245 -32.99 11.50 -13.22
C ALA A 245 -32.88 10.63 -11.94
N THR A 246 -33.90 10.67 -11.08
CA THR A 246 -33.98 9.83 -9.88
C THR A 246 -34.27 8.37 -10.23
N VAL A 247 -35.17 8.11 -11.19
CA VAL A 247 -35.42 6.74 -11.68
C VAL A 247 -34.20 6.17 -12.41
N GLY A 248 -33.47 6.99 -13.18
CA GLY A 248 -32.23 6.59 -13.84
C GLY A 248 -31.11 6.26 -12.85
N ALA A 249 -30.93 7.07 -11.80
CA ALA A 249 -29.97 6.78 -10.73
C ALA A 249 -30.34 5.52 -9.94
N LEU A 250 -31.62 5.33 -9.61
CA LEU A 250 -32.10 4.12 -8.92
C LEU A 250 -31.96 2.87 -9.78
N LEU A 251 -32.21 2.96 -11.10
CA LEU A 251 -31.98 1.87 -12.04
C LEU A 251 -30.49 1.55 -12.21
N LEU A 252 -29.61 2.55 -12.24
CA LEU A 252 -28.17 2.35 -12.27
C LEU A 252 -27.66 1.67 -11.00
N VAL A 253 -28.12 2.10 -9.82
CA VAL A 253 -27.78 1.43 -8.54
C VAL A 253 -28.31 0.00 -8.53
N ALA A 254 -29.55 -0.23 -8.96
CA ALA A 254 -30.12 -1.56 -9.07
C ALA A 254 -29.35 -2.44 -10.07
N LEU A 255 -28.90 -1.89 -11.21
CA LEU A 255 -28.06 -2.58 -12.17
C LEU A 255 -26.66 -2.88 -11.62
N MET A 256 -26.04 -1.95 -10.88
CA MET A 256 -24.76 -2.18 -10.22
C MET A 256 -24.88 -3.23 -9.11
N CYS A 257 -25.96 -3.23 -8.33
CA CYS A 257 -26.25 -4.27 -7.35
C CYS A 257 -26.52 -5.61 -8.05
N PHE A 258 -27.30 -5.62 -9.12
CA PHE A 258 -27.59 -6.82 -9.89
C PHE A 258 -26.32 -7.40 -10.53
N TRP A 259 -25.49 -6.57 -11.17
CA TRP A 259 -24.21 -6.97 -11.73
C TRP A 259 -23.20 -7.35 -10.66
N GLY A 260 -23.17 -6.66 -9.51
CA GLY A 260 -22.36 -7.02 -8.36
C GLY A 260 -22.74 -8.39 -7.80
N CYS A 261 -24.04 -8.64 -7.56
CA CYS A 261 -24.55 -9.94 -7.12
C CYS A 261 -24.39 -11.03 -8.20
N PHE A 262 -24.54 -10.69 -9.48
CA PHE A 262 -24.35 -11.61 -10.60
C PHE A 262 -22.87 -11.98 -10.79
N LEU A 263 -21.97 -11.01 -10.72
CA LEU A 263 -20.52 -11.23 -10.73
C LEU A 263 -20.07 -11.99 -9.48
N TYR A 264 -20.65 -11.68 -8.31
CA TYR A 264 -20.42 -12.43 -7.07
C TYR A 264 -20.79 -13.91 -7.22
N LYS A 265 -21.99 -14.21 -7.73
CA LYS A 265 -22.42 -15.59 -8.02
C LYS A 265 -21.60 -16.26 -9.12
N LYS A 266 -21.18 -15.51 -10.14
CA LYS A 266 -20.39 -16.04 -11.26
C LYS A 266 -18.95 -16.35 -10.84
N LEU A 267 -18.34 -15.48 -10.03
CA LEU A 267 -16.96 -15.63 -9.56
C LEU A 267 -16.84 -16.77 -8.52
N GLY A 268 -17.79 -16.87 -7.58
CA GLY A 268 -17.85 -18.00 -6.63
C GLY A 268 -18.02 -19.35 -7.32
N LYS A 269 -18.90 -19.43 -8.33
CA LYS A 269 -19.08 -20.65 -9.16
C LYS A 269 -17.82 -21.06 -9.93
N VAL A 270 -17.07 -20.08 -10.42
CA VAL A 270 -15.81 -20.32 -11.14
C VAL A 270 -14.73 -20.79 -10.16
N GLU A 271 -14.68 -20.22 -8.96
CA GLU A 271 -13.72 -20.57 -7.92
C GLU A 271 -13.89 -22.02 -7.42
N ILE A 272 -15.13 -22.45 -7.18
CA ILE A 272 -15.43 -23.80 -6.66
C ILE A 272 -15.19 -24.87 -7.71
N LYS A 273 -15.58 -24.61 -8.96
CA LYS A 273 -15.27 -25.52 -10.08
C LYS A 273 -13.76 -25.68 -10.28
N SER A 274 -12.98 -24.64 -9.99
CA SER A 274 -11.52 -24.72 -10.00
C SER A 274 -11.00 -25.54 -8.82
N LEU A 275 -11.51 -25.36 -7.59
CA LEU A 275 -11.08 -26.12 -6.42
C LEU A 275 -11.27 -27.65 -6.60
N ALA A 276 -12.44 -28.09 -7.06
CA ALA A 276 -12.70 -29.51 -7.28
C ALA A 276 -11.77 -30.13 -8.35
N LYS A 277 -11.44 -29.36 -9.39
CA LYS A 277 -10.52 -29.78 -10.46
C LYS A 277 -9.05 -29.82 -10.00
N ASP A 278 -8.67 -28.94 -9.09
CA ASP A 278 -7.30 -28.77 -8.58
C ASP A 278 -6.90 -29.87 -7.58
N VAL A 279 -7.87 -30.39 -6.82
CA VAL A 279 -7.64 -31.40 -5.76
C VAL A 279 -7.56 -32.82 -6.34
N GLY A 280 -8.38 -33.15 -7.34
CA GLY A 280 -8.37 -34.48 -7.99
C GLY A 280 -7.13 -34.76 -8.87
N GLY A 281 -6.25 -33.78 -9.09
CA GLY A 281 -5.10 -33.84 -10.01
C GLY A 281 -3.74 -34.16 -9.40
N GLY A 282 -3.66 -34.67 -8.16
CA GLY A 282 -2.38 -35.02 -7.51
C GLY A 282 -1.93 -34.05 -6.43
N ALA A 283 -2.87 -33.51 -5.65
CA ALA A 283 -2.59 -32.66 -4.50
C ALA A 283 -1.78 -33.41 -3.41
N SER A 284 -0.76 -32.75 -2.84
CA SER A 284 -0.03 -33.27 -1.69
C SER A 284 -0.40 -32.47 -0.42
N ILE A 285 -0.46 -33.15 0.72
CA ILE A 285 -0.76 -32.53 2.02
C ILE A 285 0.47 -32.59 2.89
N VAL A 286 0.81 -31.47 3.51
CA VAL A 286 1.92 -31.33 4.45
C VAL A 286 1.36 -30.80 5.77
N MET A 287 1.68 -31.50 6.85
CA MET A 287 1.22 -31.19 8.19
C MET A 287 2.37 -30.68 9.04
N PHE A 288 2.13 -29.67 9.87
CA PHE A 288 3.18 -29.07 10.69
C PHE A 288 3.27 -29.70 12.09
N HIS A 289 2.15 -30.19 12.65
CA HIS A 289 2.09 -30.65 14.05
C HIS A 289 1.23 -31.88 14.25
N GLY A 290 1.86 -33.04 14.32
CA GLY A 290 1.19 -34.32 14.45
C GLY A 290 0.38 -34.65 13.20
N ASP A 291 0.35 -35.91 12.82
CA ASP A 291 -0.61 -36.32 11.80
C ASP A 291 -2.01 -36.08 12.36
N LEU A 292 -2.87 -35.47 11.55
CA LEU A 292 -4.30 -35.59 11.82
C LEU A 292 -4.65 -37.08 11.87
N PRO A 293 -5.66 -37.49 12.65
CA PRO A 293 -6.11 -38.89 12.68
C PRO A 293 -6.82 -39.31 11.37
N TYR A 294 -6.51 -38.65 10.24
CA TYR A 294 -7.09 -38.87 8.93
C TYR A 294 -5.99 -39.12 7.91
N ALA A 295 -6.22 -40.06 7.01
CA ALA A 295 -5.32 -40.22 5.88
C ALA A 295 -5.51 -39.05 4.90
N SER A 296 -4.43 -38.65 4.22
CA SER A 296 -4.47 -37.56 3.23
C SER A 296 -5.56 -37.77 2.17
N LYS A 297 -5.82 -39.03 1.78
CA LYS A 297 -6.90 -39.41 0.85
C LYS A 297 -8.30 -39.02 1.34
N ASP A 298 -8.55 -39.08 2.64
CA ASP A 298 -9.87 -38.81 3.21
C ASP A 298 -10.13 -37.30 3.28
N ILE A 299 -9.08 -36.54 3.58
CA ILE A 299 -9.09 -35.07 3.50
C ILE A 299 -9.30 -34.63 2.06
N ILE A 300 -8.54 -35.17 1.09
CA ILE A 300 -8.67 -34.86 -0.35
C ILE A 300 -10.09 -35.15 -0.83
N LYS A 301 -10.65 -36.32 -0.49
CA LYS A 301 -12.04 -36.67 -0.84
C LYS A 301 -13.06 -35.67 -0.27
N LYS A 302 -12.86 -35.22 0.96
CA LYS A 302 -13.72 -34.18 1.57
C LYS A 302 -13.56 -32.82 0.88
N LEU A 303 -12.35 -32.47 0.45
CA LEU A 303 -12.07 -31.25 -0.31
C LEU A 303 -12.76 -31.24 -1.68
N GLU A 304 -12.83 -32.39 -2.36
CA GLU A 304 -13.53 -32.53 -3.64
C GLU A 304 -15.06 -32.34 -3.52
N MET A 305 -15.63 -32.62 -2.34
CA MET A 305 -17.06 -32.48 -2.07
C MET A 305 -17.46 -31.07 -1.61
N LEU A 306 -16.50 -30.15 -1.43
CA LEU A 306 -16.80 -28.77 -1.01
C LEU A 306 -17.56 -28.01 -2.11
N ASN A 307 -18.61 -27.32 -1.69
CA ASN A 307 -19.46 -26.51 -2.55
C ASN A 307 -19.73 -25.12 -1.93
N GLU A 308 -20.59 -24.30 -2.55
CA GLU A 308 -20.91 -22.94 -2.09
C GLU A 308 -21.44 -22.89 -0.65
N GLU A 309 -22.15 -23.93 -0.20
CA GLU A 309 -22.79 -23.99 1.11
C GLU A 309 -21.77 -24.15 2.25
N HIS A 310 -20.54 -24.55 1.92
CA HIS A 310 -19.47 -24.73 2.88
C HIS A 310 -18.67 -23.45 3.09
N ILE A 311 -18.93 -22.37 2.35
CA ILE A 311 -18.20 -21.11 2.50
C ILE A 311 -18.60 -20.43 3.82
N ILE A 312 -17.61 -20.12 4.65
CA ILE A 312 -17.78 -19.40 5.92
C ILE A 312 -17.17 -18.00 5.90
N GLY A 313 -16.52 -17.60 4.80
CA GLY A 313 -16.06 -16.23 4.62
C GLY A 313 -15.35 -16.02 3.29
N CYS A 314 -15.57 -14.86 2.67
CA CYS A 314 -14.89 -14.43 1.44
C CYS A 314 -14.30 -13.03 1.66
N GLY A 315 -13.03 -12.84 1.29
CA GLY A 315 -12.38 -11.52 1.37
C GLY A 315 -11.40 -11.30 0.23
N GLY A 316 -10.74 -10.14 0.20
CA GLY A 316 -9.79 -9.77 -0.86
C GLY A 316 -8.57 -10.70 -1.01
N PHE A 317 -8.33 -11.58 -0.03
CA PHE A 317 -7.19 -12.50 0.03
C PHE A 317 -7.58 -13.97 -0.11
N GLY A 318 -8.83 -14.27 -0.51
CA GLY A 318 -9.30 -15.63 -0.78
C GLY A 318 -10.56 -16.02 -0.03
N THR A 319 -10.97 -17.27 -0.26
CA THR A 319 -12.22 -17.86 0.24
C THR A 319 -11.92 -18.90 1.33
N VAL A 320 -12.73 -18.90 2.40
CA VAL A 320 -12.61 -19.81 3.54
C VAL A 320 -13.81 -20.75 3.57
N TYR A 321 -13.52 -22.05 3.60
CA TYR A 321 -14.50 -23.13 3.64
C TYR A 321 -14.49 -23.83 4.99
N LYS A 322 -15.65 -24.30 5.44
CA LYS A 322 -15.81 -25.19 6.58
C LYS A 322 -15.67 -26.63 6.11
N LEU A 323 -14.68 -27.32 6.68
CA LEU A 323 -14.40 -28.72 6.38
C LEU A 323 -14.82 -29.58 7.57
N ALA A 324 -15.92 -30.32 7.44
CA ALA A 324 -16.43 -31.23 8.47
C ALA A 324 -16.01 -32.67 8.18
N MET A 325 -15.26 -33.26 9.10
CA MET A 325 -14.83 -34.66 9.06
C MET A 325 -15.94 -35.58 9.58
N ASP A 326 -15.84 -36.88 9.28
CA ASP A 326 -16.90 -37.86 9.57
C ASP A 326 -17.04 -38.17 11.07
N ASP A 327 -16.02 -37.86 11.87
CA ASP A 327 -16.02 -37.99 13.34
C ASP A 327 -16.55 -36.73 14.05
N GLY A 328 -17.00 -35.72 13.31
CA GLY A 328 -17.53 -34.47 13.84
C GLY A 328 -16.48 -33.39 14.09
N ASN A 329 -15.19 -33.65 13.85
CA ASN A 329 -14.18 -32.60 13.90
C ASN A 329 -14.32 -31.64 12.71
N VAL A 330 -14.05 -30.36 12.96
CA VAL A 330 -14.25 -29.29 11.98
C VAL A 330 -12.98 -28.47 11.83
N PHE A 331 -12.64 -28.14 10.59
CA PHE A 331 -11.51 -27.30 10.23
C PHE A 331 -11.94 -26.14 9.34
N ALA A 332 -11.14 -25.08 9.33
CA ALA A 332 -11.29 -23.96 8.40
C ALA A 332 -10.23 -24.10 7.29
N LEU A 333 -10.68 -24.12 6.05
CA LEU A 333 -9.82 -24.25 4.88
C LEU A 333 -9.78 -22.94 4.12
N LYS A 334 -8.62 -22.29 4.08
CA LYS A 334 -8.43 -21.04 3.31
C LYS A 334 -7.76 -21.34 1.97
N ARG A 335 -8.44 -20.99 0.87
CA ARG A 335 -7.88 -21.12 -0.49
C ARG A 335 -7.14 -19.85 -0.90
N ILE A 336 -5.91 -20.02 -1.35
CA ILE A 336 -5.08 -18.97 -1.93
C ILE A 336 -4.86 -19.33 -3.40
N LEU A 337 -5.38 -18.47 -4.30
CA LEU A 337 -5.22 -18.63 -5.74
C LEU A 337 -3.76 -18.40 -6.14
N LYS A 338 -3.20 -19.34 -6.91
CA LYS A 338 -1.83 -19.22 -7.42
C LYS A 338 -1.83 -18.27 -8.61
N LEU A 339 -1.36 -17.04 -8.38
CA LEU A 339 -1.34 -15.99 -9.41
C LEU A 339 -0.08 -16.02 -10.28
N ASN A 340 1.02 -16.68 -9.86
CA ASN A 340 2.28 -16.81 -10.62
C ASN A 340 3.09 -18.06 -10.18
N GLU A 341 3.81 -18.71 -11.12
CA GLU A 341 4.61 -19.92 -10.87
C GLU A 341 5.87 -19.72 -10.00
N GLY A 342 6.38 -18.48 -9.87
CA GLY A 342 7.56 -18.17 -9.04
C GLY A 342 7.31 -18.09 -7.53
N PHE A 343 6.06 -18.26 -7.08
CA PHE A 343 5.65 -18.05 -5.68
C PHE A 343 5.93 -19.25 -4.77
N ASP A 344 6.16 -20.44 -5.33
CA ASP A 344 6.11 -21.69 -4.57
C ASP A 344 7.24 -21.85 -3.54
N ARG A 345 8.47 -21.46 -3.90
CA ARG A 345 9.65 -21.72 -3.05
C ARG A 345 9.73 -20.81 -1.82
N PHE A 346 9.24 -19.58 -1.91
CA PHE A 346 9.21 -18.64 -0.80
C PHE A 346 8.01 -18.90 0.12
N PHE A 347 6.87 -19.27 -0.47
CA PHE A 347 5.64 -19.55 0.25
C PHE A 347 5.75 -20.77 1.17
N GLU A 348 6.41 -21.85 0.73
CA GLU A 348 6.57 -23.06 1.57
C GLU A 348 7.44 -22.80 2.81
N ARG A 349 8.51 -22.00 2.69
CA ARG A 349 9.35 -21.61 3.83
C ARG A 349 8.61 -20.70 4.81
N GLU A 350 7.85 -19.72 4.32
CA GLU A 350 7.02 -18.87 5.18
C GLU A 350 5.94 -19.69 5.90
N LEU A 351 5.34 -20.67 5.23
CA LEU A 351 4.36 -21.55 5.87
C LEU A 351 4.98 -22.47 6.92
N GLU A 352 6.22 -22.92 6.73
CA GLU A 352 6.94 -23.70 7.75
C GLU A 352 7.20 -22.86 9.01
N ILE A 353 7.57 -21.59 8.83
CA ILE A 353 7.71 -20.63 9.93
C ILE A 353 6.35 -20.38 10.60
N LEU A 354 5.30 -20.07 9.82
CA LEU A 354 3.95 -19.81 10.34
C LEU A 354 3.35 -21.02 11.04
N GLY A 355 3.61 -22.22 10.52
CA GLY A 355 3.27 -23.48 11.13
C GLY A 355 3.91 -23.60 12.51
N SER A 356 5.17 -23.19 12.67
CA SER A 356 5.89 -23.28 13.96
C SER A 356 5.38 -22.33 15.06
N ILE A 357 4.58 -21.31 14.72
CA ILE A 357 4.12 -20.29 15.68
C ILE A 357 2.89 -20.80 16.42
N LYS A 358 3.02 -21.00 17.74
CA LYS A 358 1.89 -21.27 18.64
C LYS A 358 1.66 -20.08 19.56
N HIS A 359 0.50 -19.45 19.46
CA HIS A 359 0.13 -18.32 20.29
C HIS A 359 -1.32 -18.42 20.74
N ARG A 360 -1.60 -18.08 22.01
CA ARG A 360 -2.95 -18.19 22.62
C ARG A 360 -4.02 -17.35 21.89
N TYR A 361 -3.59 -16.30 21.18
CA TYR A 361 -4.49 -15.38 20.48
C TYR A 361 -4.43 -15.51 18.96
N LEU A 362 -3.77 -16.54 18.42
CA LEU A 362 -3.74 -16.81 16.98
C LEU A 362 -4.42 -18.15 16.69
N VAL A 363 -5.13 -18.21 15.55
CA VAL A 363 -5.70 -19.47 15.06
C VAL A 363 -4.58 -20.37 14.58
N ASN A 364 -4.53 -21.56 15.11
CA ASN A 364 -3.45 -22.49 14.84
C ASN A 364 -3.54 -23.05 13.41
N LEU A 365 -2.42 -22.98 12.68
CA LEU A 365 -2.27 -23.56 11.35
C LEU A 365 -1.85 -25.03 11.48
N ARG A 366 -2.71 -25.94 11.02
CA ARG A 366 -2.49 -27.40 11.11
C ARG A 366 -1.60 -27.92 9.99
N GLY A 367 -1.78 -27.38 8.80
CA GLY A 367 -1.06 -27.83 7.62
C GLY A 367 -1.47 -27.04 6.39
N TYR A 368 -0.92 -27.45 5.25
CA TYR A 368 -1.30 -26.93 3.96
C TYR A 368 -1.40 -28.05 2.94
N CYS A 369 -2.18 -27.82 1.90
CA CYS A 369 -2.25 -28.68 0.74
C CYS A 369 -1.71 -27.92 -0.47
N ASN A 370 -0.78 -28.58 -1.17
CA ASN A 370 -0.12 -28.09 -2.35
C ASN A 370 -0.77 -28.72 -3.58
N SER A 371 -1.32 -27.87 -4.45
CA SER A 371 -1.84 -28.25 -5.76
C SER A 371 -1.14 -27.42 -6.84
N PRO A 372 -1.05 -27.91 -8.09
CA PRO A 372 -0.43 -27.17 -9.19
C PRO A 372 -0.96 -25.74 -9.39
N THR A 373 -2.23 -25.51 -9.07
CA THR A 373 -3.01 -24.31 -9.43
C THR A 373 -3.55 -23.54 -8.22
N SER A 374 -3.51 -24.10 -7.02
CA SER A 374 -3.90 -23.40 -5.79
C SER A 374 -3.14 -23.92 -4.56
N LYS A 375 -3.01 -23.05 -3.55
CA LYS A 375 -2.49 -23.41 -2.23
C LYS A 375 -3.63 -23.37 -1.24
N LEU A 376 -3.80 -24.41 -0.44
CA LEU A 376 -4.84 -24.48 0.58
C LEU A 376 -4.20 -24.50 1.96
N LEU A 377 -4.73 -23.70 2.88
CA LEU A 377 -4.27 -23.67 4.27
C LEU A 377 -5.34 -24.26 5.18
N LEU A 378 -4.93 -25.14 6.09
CA LEU A 378 -5.81 -25.83 7.03
C LEU A 378 -5.62 -25.26 8.43
N TYR A 379 -6.66 -24.63 8.98
CA TYR A 379 -6.67 -24.02 10.30
C TYR A 379 -7.66 -24.72 11.24
N ASP A 380 -7.44 -24.57 12.54
CA ASP A 380 -8.45 -24.89 13.54
C ASP A 380 -9.73 -24.05 13.30
N TYR A 381 -10.89 -24.71 13.36
CA TYR A 381 -12.18 -24.03 13.22
C TYR A 381 -12.52 -23.26 14.50
N LEU A 382 -12.86 -21.99 14.35
CA LEU A 382 -13.40 -21.17 15.43
C LEU A 382 -14.93 -21.13 15.33
N PRO A 383 -15.66 -21.61 16.35
CA PRO A 383 -17.13 -21.64 16.32
C PRO A 383 -17.79 -20.27 16.57
N GLY A 384 -17.02 -19.26 17.01
CA GLY A 384 -17.52 -17.93 17.38
C GLY A 384 -17.91 -17.01 16.22
N GLY A 385 -17.95 -17.53 14.98
CA GLY A 385 -18.21 -16.73 13.78
C GLY A 385 -17.02 -15.86 13.38
N SER A 386 -17.21 -15.03 12.36
CA SER A 386 -16.18 -14.09 11.92
C SER A 386 -16.15 -12.83 12.79
N LEU A 387 -15.01 -12.12 12.82
CA LEU A 387 -14.92 -10.82 13.49
C LEU A 387 -15.91 -9.81 12.88
N ASP A 388 -16.18 -9.93 11.58
CA ASP A 388 -17.18 -9.13 10.85
C ASP A 388 -18.60 -9.38 11.41
N GLU A 389 -18.98 -10.64 11.60
CA GLU A 389 -20.24 -11.02 12.25
C GLU A 389 -20.29 -10.62 13.72
N ALA A 390 -19.17 -10.65 14.44
CA ALA A 390 -19.13 -10.19 15.83
C ALA A 390 -19.33 -8.67 15.92
N LEU A 391 -18.72 -7.90 15.01
CA LEU A 391 -18.83 -6.45 14.93
C LEU A 391 -20.22 -6.00 14.42
N HIS A 392 -20.82 -6.72 13.47
CA HIS A 392 -22.06 -6.34 12.81
C HIS A 392 -23.31 -7.11 13.29
N GLY A 393 -23.14 -8.23 13.99
CA GLY A 393 -24.21 -8.97 14.67
C GLY A 393 -24.62 -8.32 16.00
N MET A 394 -23.72 -7.55 16.62
CA MET A 394 -24.00 -6.76 17.82
C MET A 394 -24.97 -5.59 17.56
N THR A 395 -25.09 -5.13 16.31
CA THR A 395 -25.95 -3.99 15.94
C THR A 395 -27.45 -4.25 16.14
N ASN A 396 -27.92 -5.50 16.09
CA ASN A 396 -29.35 -5.80 16.27
C ASN A 396 -29.79 -6.08 17.71
N LEU A 397 -28.86 -6.39 18.62
CA LEU A 397 -29.17 -6.65 20.04
C LEU A 397 -28.79 -5.48 20.99
N LEU A 398 -27.90 -4.59 20.55
CA LEU A 398 -27.48 -3.42 21.34
C LEU A 398 -28.38 -2.19 21.15
N LEU A 399 -29.11 -2.05 20.05
CA LEU A 399 -29.93 -0.85 19.81
C LEU A 399 -31.18 -0.75 20.70
N THR A 400 -31.75 -1.87 21.14
CA THR A 400 -32.88 -1.90 22.09
C THR A 400 -32.45 -1.87 23.55
N SER A 401 -31.26 -2.38 23.88
CA SER A 401 -30.77 -2.46 25.26
C SER A 401 -29.93 -1.24 25.69
N LEU A 402 -29.18 -0.60 24.77
CA LEU A 402 -28.47 0.66 25.09
C LEU A 402 -29.41 1.85 25.29
N PHE A 403 -30.56 1.89 24.62
CA PHE A 403 -31.56 2.95 24.85
C PHE A 403 -32.15 2.88 26.27
N HIS A 404 -32.26 1.69 26.86
CA HIS A 404 -32.77 1.52 28.23
C HIS A 404 -31.69 1.77 29.29
N ILE A 405 -30.45 1.34 29.05
CA ILE A 405 -29.32 1.49 29.98
C ILE A 405 -28.78 2.93 30.01
N MET A 406 -28.80 3.64 28.88
CA MET A 406 -28.40 5.06 28.84
C MET A 406 -29.42 5.97 29.55
N ASN A 407 -30.70 5.61 29.57
CA ASN A 407 -31.73 6.41 30.22
C ASN A 407 -31.72 6.26 31.76
N ASP A 408 -31.40 5.07 32.27
CA ASP A 408 -31.26 4.82 33.71
C ASP A 408 -29.94 5.35 34.29
N SER A 409 -28.90 5.49 33.47
CA SER A 409 -27.61 6.05 33.90
C SER A 409 -27.62 7.58 33.96
N LEU A 410 -28.48 8.26 33.20
CA LEU A 410 -28.62 9.72 33.23
C LEU A 410 -29.50 10.24 34.38
N LYS A 411 -30.41 9.41 34.94
CA LYS A 411 -31.19 9.78 36.14
C LYS A 411 -30.41 9.71 37.45
N LYS A 412 -29.31 8.96 37.50
CA LYS A 412 -28.45 8.84 38.69
C LYS A 412 -27.31 9.86 38.78
N PHE A 413 -27.14 10.70 37.75
CA PHE A 413 -26.10 11.73 37.73
C PHE A 413 -26.60 13.15 38.08
N TYR A 414 -27.89 13.31 38.39
CA TYR A 414 -28.50 14.59 38.81
C TYR A 414 -29.50 14.46 39.98
N SER A 415 -29.30 13.52 40.91
CA SER A 415 -29.89 13.58 42.26
C SER A 415 -28.92 13.13 43.33
#